data_AF-A0A925RKU8-F1
#
_entry.id   AF-A0A925RKU8-F1
#
_cell.length_a   1.000
_cell.length_b   1.000
_cell.length_c   1.000
_cell.angle_alpha   90.00
_cell.angle_beta   90.00
_cell.angle_gamma   90.00
#
_symmetry.space_group_name_H-M   'P 1'
#
loop_
_entity.id
_entity.type
_entity.pdbx_description
1 polymer ?
#
loop_
_entity_poly.entity_id
_entity_poly.type
_entity_poly.pdbx_seq_one_letter_code
_entity_poly.pdbx_strand_id
1 'polypeptide(L)'
;MRAVICAVLSFFLPGLGDGVTGRYRSMALWVAGAAGVVVLSALSIWLVPMTIAIRVSAMIGGFRGVRAADRAGVRTHWLGVLLTVGLHAVLSVVLKGLVIEAFAIPSTSMAPTLAIGDHIFAEKLTLPARGVARGDVVVFRHPCTPSRDYIQRVIALGGETIEIRCNVVHVNGAPLASTLVQGAGCSYDDRDERDGSWHAQACSEYAEVAGAHTYAIYHDAERPARDASPSHGGADPRDFPFVDGTPRVPS
;
A
#
# COMPACT_ATOMS: atom_id res chain seq x y z
N MET A 1 -14.36 -26.34 -28.66
CA MET A 1 -14.55 -25.85 -27.27
C MET A 1 -13.60 -26.52 -26.28
N ARG A 2 -13.53 -27.86 -26.22
CA ARG A 2 -12.61 -28.61 -25.33
C ARG A 2 -11.13 -28.21 -25.44
N ALA A 3 -10.64 -28.01 -26.66
CA ALA A 3 -9.26 -27.58 -26.92
C ALA A 3 -8.89 -26.21 -26.30
N VAL A 4 -9.79 -25.22 -26.43
CA VAL A 4 -9.63 -23.88 -25.81
C VAL A 4 -9.58 -23.99 -24.30
N ILE A 5 -10.50 -24.76 -23.74
CA ILE A 5 -10.57 -24.98 -22.29
C ILE A 5 -9.28 -25.65 -21.80
N CYS A 6 -8.75 -26.64 -22.52
CA CYS A 6 -7.48 -27.29 -22.17
C CYS A 6 -6.29 -26.32 -22.21
N ALA A 7 -6.18 -25.48 -23.24
CA ALA A 7 -5.08 -24.53 -23.40
C ALA A 7 -5.13 -23.43 -22.32
N VAL A 8 -6.31 -22.87 -22.07
CA VAL A 8 -6.54 -21.84 -21.05
C VAL A 8 -6.26 -22.41 -19.66
N LEU A 9 -6.81 -23.57 -19.33
CA LEU A 9 -6.57 -24.20 -18.04
C LEU A 9 -5.10 -24.54 -17.82
N SER A 10 -4.38 -25.00 -18.85
CA SER A 10 -2.94 -25.29 -18.77
C SER A 10 -2.09 -24.03 -18.59
N PHE A 11 -2.56 -22.86 -19.01
CA PHE A 11 -1.87 -21.59 -18.82
C PHE A 11 -1.93 -21.14 -17.34
N PHE A 12 -3.11 -21.22 -16.72
CA PHE A 12 -3.33 -20.78 -15.33
C PHE A 12 -2.84 -21.80 -14.29
N LEU A 13 -2.97 -23.09 -14.56
CA LEU A 13 -2.32 -24.15 -13.79
C LEU A 13 -1.72 -25.19 -14.75
N PRO A 14 -0.39 -25.29 -14.85
CA PRO A 14 0.27 -26.28 -15.67
C PRO A 14 -0.26 -27.67 -15.31
N GLY A 15 -0.74 -28.41 -16.33
CA GLY A 15 -1.28 -29.76 -16.16
C GLY A 15 -2.81 -29.87 -16.17
N LEU A 16 -3.58 -28.82 -15.90
CA LEU A 16 -5.06 -28.93 -15.88
C LEU A 16 -5.65 -29.30 -17.25
N GLY A 17 -5.05 -28.89 -18.36
CA GLY A 17 -5.51 -29.32 -19.70
C GLY A 17 -5.26 -30.80 -19.98
N ASP A 18 -4.20 -31.39 -19.40
CA ASP A 18 -4.01 -32.85 -19.42
C ASP A 18 -5.11 -33.55 -18.59
N GLY A 19 -5.57 -32.91 -17.50
CA GLY A 19 -6.70 -33.39 -16.70
C GLY A 19 -8.01 -33.47 -17.49
N VAL A 20 -8.33 -32.43 -18.29
CA VAL A 20 -9.54 -32.40 -19.14
C VAL A 20 -9.49 -33.44 -20.27
N THR A 21 -8.30 -33.88 -20.66
CA THR A 21 -8.11 -34.97 -21.66
C THR A 21 -7.97 -36.36 -21.04
N GLY A 22 -8.13 -36.49 -19.71
CA GLY A 22 -8.07 -37.78 -18.98
C GLY A 22 -6.66 -38.27 -18.63
N ARG A 23 -5.62 -37.45 -18.85
CA ARG A 23 -4.21 -37.78 -18.61
C ARG A 23 -3.77 -37.38 -17.20
N TYR A 24 -4.40 -37.96 -16.18
CA TYR A 24 -4.22 -37.55 -14.77
C TYR A 24 -2.78 -37.67 -14.24
N ARG A 25 -1.99 -38.64 -14.71
CA ARG A 25 -0.58 -38.77 -14.32
C ARG A 25 0.27 -37.60 -14.83
N SER A 26 -0.01 -37.12 -16.04
CA SER A 26 0.66 -35.94 -16.62
C SER A 26 0.23 -34.66 -15.89
N MET A 27 -1.07 -34.53 -15.60
CA MET A 27 -1.59 -33.42 -14.79
C MET A 27 -0.89 -33.33 -13.43
N ALA A 28 -0.78 -34.43 -12.70
CA ALA A 28 -0.15 -34.45 -11.38
C ALA A 28 1.32 -34.02 -11.41
N LEU A 29 2.09 -34.47 -12.42
CA LEU A 29 3.49 -34.10 -12.57
C LEU A 29 3.67 -32.59 -12.87
N TRP A 30 2.83 -32.03 -13.73
CA TRP A 30 2.89 -30.60 -14.05
C TRP A 30 2.46 -29.72 -12.89
N VAL A 31 1.40 -30.10 -12.16
CA VAL A 31 0.95 -29.36 -10.98
C VAL A 31 2.01 -29.39 -9.88
N ALA A 32 2.59 -30.57 -9.60
CA ALA A 32 3.64 -30.72 -8.60
C ALA A 32 4.91 -29.94 -8.98
N GLY A 33 5.34 -29.99 -10.25
CA GLY A 33 6.48 -29.24 -10.74
C GLY A 33 6.28 -27.72 -10.66
N ALA A 34 5.09 -27.23 -11.06
CA ALA A 34 4.77 -25.81 -10.97
C ALA A 34 4.71 -25.31 -9.52
N ALA A 35 4.11 -26.09 -8.62
CA ALA A 35 4.07 -25.78 -7.19
C ALA A 35 5.48 -25.75 -6.58
N GLY A 36 6.31 -26.75 -6.89
CA GLY A 36 7.70 -26.80 -6.42
C GLY A 36 8.52 -25.60 -6.89
N VAL A 37 8.34 -25.15 -8.13
CA VAL A 37 9.06 -23.99 -8.64
C VAL A 37 8.59 -22.67 -8.01
N VAL A 38 7.30 -22.50 -7.72
CA VAL A 38 6.80 -21.33 -6.96
C VAL A 38 7.41 -21.29 -5.56
N VAL A 39 7.46 -22.44 -4.88
CA VAL A 39 8.09 -22.56 -3.55
C VAL A 39 9.59 -22.26 -3.62
N LEU A 40 10.31 -22.80 -4.60
CA LEU A 40 11.74 -22.52 -4.77
C LEU A 40 12.01 -21.06 -5.14
N SER A 41 11.11 -20.42 -5.91
CA SER A 41 11.26 -19.01 -6.29
C SER A 41 11.10 -18.04 -5.11
N ALA A 42 10.44 -18.47 -4.03
CA ALA A 42 10.43 -17.72 -2.78
C ALA A 42 11.81 -17.72 -2.08
N LEU A 43 12.69 -18.68 -2.43
CA LEU A 43 14.06 -18.76 -1.91
C LEU A 43 15.07 -18.03 -2.81
N SER A 44 14.74 -17.76 -4.08
CA SER A 44 15.62 -17.05 -5.01
C SER A 44 14.87 -16.42 -6.17
N ILE A 45 14.99 -15.10 -6.30
CA ILE A 45 14.36 -14.28 -7.35
C ILE A 45 14.84 -14.67 -8.77
N TRP A 46 16.01 -15.29 -8.89
CA TRP A 46 16.56 -15.77 -10.16
C TRP A 46 15.78 -16.94 -10.77
N LEU A 47 14.86 -17.56 -10.03
CA LEU A 47 13.99 -18.63 -10.53
C LEU A 47 12.70 -18.11 -11.18
N VAL A 48 12.39 -16.81 -11.03
CA VAL A 48 11.27 -16.16 -11.73
C VAL A 48 11.31 -16.37 -13.26
N PRO A 49 12.42 -16.16 -13.98
CA PRO A 49 12.49 -16.48 -15.41
C PRO A 49 12.27 -17.97 -15.71
N MET A 50 12.66 -18.87 -14.81
CA MET A 50 12.39 -20.31 -14.94
C MET A 50 10.89 -20.61 -14.82
N THR A 51 10.17 -19.90 -13.95
CA THR A 51 8.69 -20.01 -13.85
C THR A 51 8.02 -19.60 -15.16
N ILE A 52 8.48 -18.50 -15.79
CA ILE A 52 7.97 -18.02 -17.07
C ILE A 52 8.27 -19.04 -18.17
N ALA A 53 9.49 -19.56 -18.24
CA ALA A 53 9.89 -20.58 -19.21
C ALA A 53 9.04 -21.86 -19.10
N ILE A 54 8.75 -22.31 -17.87
CA ILE A 54 7.89 -23.47 -17.60
C ILE A 54 6.45 -23.20 -18.07
N ARG A 55 5.90 -22.01 -17.78
CA ARG A 55 4.56 -21.61 -18.24
C ARG A 55 4.47 -21.53 -19.76
N VAL A 56 5.49 -20.98 -20.42
CA VAL A 56 5.60 -20.95 -21.89
C VAL A 56 5.72 -22.37 -22.45
N SER A 57 6.50 -23.25 -21.83
CA SER A 57 6.63 -24.65 -22.26
C SER A 57 5.33 -25.44 -22.13
N ALA A 58 4.58 -25.23 -21.03
CA ALA A 58 3.26 -25.82 -20.82
C ALA A 58 2.23 -25.27 -21.82
N MET A 59 2.31 -23.98 -22.16
CA MET A 59 1.50 -23.36 -23.22
C MET A 59 1.82 -23.96 -24.58
N ILE A 60 3.09 -24.14 -24.94
CA ILE A 60 3.51 -24.79 -26.19
C ILE A 60 3.05 -26.25 -26.21
N GLY A 61 3.16 -26.98 -25.10
CA GLY A 61 2.69 -28.35 -24.96
C GLY A 61 1.18 -28.46 -25.13
N GLY A 62 0.41 -27.59 -24.46
CA GLY A 62 -1.03 -27.47 -24.62
C GLY A 62 -1.42 -27.10 -26.05
N PHE A 63 -0.72 -26.16 -26.68
CA PHE A 63 -0.95 -25.75 -28.07
C PHE A 63 -0.62 -26.86 -29.09
N ARG A 64 0.44 -27.63 -28.86
CA ARG A 64 0.78 -28.82 -29.66
C ARG A 64 -0.26 -29.92 -29.48
N GLY A 65 -0.74 -30.15 -28.26
CA GLY A 65 -1.83 -31.09 -27.96
C GLY A 65 -3.16 -30.68 -28.61
N VAL A 66 -3.46 -29.38 -28.64
CA VAL A 66 -4.59 -28.81 -29.37
C VAL A 66 -4.42 -28.98 -30.88
N ARG A 67 -3.27 -28.63 -31.47
CA ARG A 67 -2.99 -28.85 -32.90
C ARG A 67 -3.10 -30.32 -33.32
N ALA A 68 -2.66 -31.25 -32.47
CA ALA A 68 -2.80 -32.68 -32.71
C ALA A 68 -4.27 -33.15 -32.66
N ALA A 69 -5.11 -32.48 -31.87
CA ALA A 69 -6.56 -32.68 -31.83
C ALA A 69 -7.31 -31.92 -32.95
N ASP A 70 -6.66 -30.97 -33.63
CA ASP A 70 -7.30 -30.02 -34.54
C ASP A 70 -7.16 -30.41 -36.03
N ARG A 71 -7.88 -31.47 -36.41
CA ARG A 71 -8.50 -31.53 -37.75
C ARG A 71 -9.75 -30.62 -37.83
N ALA A 72 -9.97 -29.72 -36.87
CA ALA A 72 -11.22 -29.00 -36.64
C ALA A 72 -11.06 -27.47 -36.56
N GLY A 73 -10.37 -26.87 -37.53
CA GLY A 73 -10.62 -25.48 -37.95
C GLY A 73 -9.99 -24.35 -37.11
N VAL A 74 -9.25 -23.50 -37.83
CA VAL A 74 -8.49 -22.31 -37.41
C VAL A 74 -9.20 -21.34 -36.42
N ARG A 75 -10.54 -21.32 -36.33
CA ARG A 75 -11.31 -20.45 -35.41
C ARG A 75 -11.08 -20.76 -33.92
N THR A 76 -10.74 -22.00 -33.57
CA THR A 76 -10.66 -22.43 -32.16
C THR A 76 -9.44 -21.84 -31.43
N HIS A 77 -8.34 -21.52 -32.12
CA HIS A 77 -7.11 -21.04 -31.48
C HIS A 77 -7.19 -19.59 -30.97
N TRP A 78 -7.75 -18.67 -31.76
CA TRP A 78 -7.84 -17.25 -31.40
C TRP A 78 -8.77 -17.00 -30.21
N LEU A 79 -9.85 -17.78 -30.09
CA LEU A 79 -10.76 -17.73 -28.94
C LEU A 79 -10.06 -18.03 -27.62
N GLY A 80 -9.14 -19.01 -27.59
CA GLY A 80 -8.40 -19.33 -26.37
C GLY A 80 -7.37 -18.28 -25.97
N VAL A 81 -6.71 -17.66 -26.95
CA VAL A 81 -5.81 -16.52 -26.71
C VAL A 81 -6.60 -15.33 -26.15
N LEU A 82 -7.72 -14.96 -26.78
CA LEU A 82 -8.58 -13.87 -26.32
C LEU A 82 -9.14 -14.12 -24.92
N LEU A 83 -9.56 -15.36 -24.61
CA LEU A 83 -10.06 -15.72 -23.28
C LEU A 83 -8.95 -15.58 -22.21
N THR A 84 -7.73 -16.01 -22.53
CA THR A 84 -6.60 -15.94 -21.59
C THR A 84 -6.20 -14.49 -21.32
N VAL A 85 -6.07 -13.68 -22.36
CA VAL A 85 -5.76 -12.24 -22.25
C VAL A 85 -6.88 -11.52 -21.50
N GLY A 86 -8.14 -11.78 -21.84
CA GLY A 86 -9.30 -11.21 -21.17
C GLY A 86 -9.32 -11.55 -19.68
N LEU A 87 -9.08 -12.80 -19.31
CA LEU A 87 -9.04 -13.22 -17.90
C LEU A 87 -7.89 -12.56 -17.12
N HIS A 88 -6.71 -12.37 -17.72
CA HIS A 88 -5.61 -11.62 -17.09
C HIS A 88 -5.94 -10.15 -16.91
N ALA A 89 -6.55 -9.51 -17.92
CA ALA A 89 -6.96 -8.12 -17.84
C ALA A 89 -7.98 -7.94 -16.69
N VAL A 90 -8.99 -8.81 -16.62
CA VAL A 90 -9.99 -8.81 -15.53
C VAL A 90 -9.32 -9.00 -14.18
N LEU A 91 -8.47 -10.04 -14.02
CA LEU A 91 -7.78 -10.30 -12.76
C LEU A 91 -6.90 -9.11 -12.34
N SER A 92 -6.20 -8.48 -13.29
CA SER A 92 -5.36 -7.31 -13.02
C SER A 92 -6.17 -6.10 -12.57
N VAL A 93 -7.31 -5.84 -13.19
CA VAL A 93 -8.23 -4.76 -12.80
C VAL A 93 -8.81 -5.02 -11.42
N VAL A 94 -9.21 -6.27 -11.12
CA VAL A 94 -9.72 -6.66 -9.80
C VAL A 94 -8.65 -6.48 -8.72
N LEU A 95 -7.42 -6.94 -8.97
CA LEU A 95 -6.33 -6.85 -8.00
C LEU A 95 -5.96 -5.38 -7.70
N LYS A 96 -5.84 -4.54 -8.73
CA LYS A 96 -5.55 -3.10 -8.58
C LYS A 96 -6.71 -2.32 -7.96
N GLY A 97 -7.95 -2.70 -8.29
CA GLY A 97 -9.14 -2.05 -7.78
C GLY A 97 -9.36 -2.33 -6.29
N LEU A 98 -9.16 -3.58 -5.86
CA LEU A 98 -9.64 -4.06 -4.57
C LEU A 98 -8.56 -4.45 -3.56
N VAL A 99 -7.32 -4.72 -3.99
CA VAL A 99 -6.31 -5.30 -3.09
C VAL A 99 -5.18 -4.33 -2.84
N ILE A 100 -4.52 -3.84 -3.91
CA ILE A 100 -3.29 -3.04 -3.78
C ILE A 100 -3.34 -1.83 -4.71
N GLU A 101 -2.92 -0.67 -4.20
CA GLU A 101 -2.69 0.54 -4.97
C GLU A 101 -1.31 1.11 -4.69
N ALA A 102 -0.66 1.66 -5.72
CA ALA A 102 0.68 2.23 -5.62
C ALA A 102 0.59 3.76 -5.56
N PHE A 103 1.25 4.37 -4.58
CA PHE A 103 1.30 5.82 -4.40
C PHE A 103 2.75 6.30 -4.41
N ALA A 104 2.97 7.50 -4.94
CA ALA A 104 4.23 8.23 -4.80
C ALA A 104 4.01 9.40 -3.85
N ILE A 105 4.92 9.62 -2.90
CA ILE A 105 4.79 10.63 -1.84
C ILE A 105 5.20 12.02 -2.37
N PRO A 106 4.29 13.01 -2.40
CA PRO A 106 4.58 14.32 -2.98
C PRO A 106 4.99 15.39 -1.96
N SER A 107 4.80 15.14 -0.66
CA SER A 107 5.04 16.12 0.42
C SER A 107 5.83 15.59 1.61
N THR A 108 6.34 16.52 2.42
CA THR A 108 7.17 16.30 3.63
C THR A 108 6.35 16.04 4.89
N SER A 109 5.01 16.06 4.81
CA SER A 109 4.12 15.95 5.98
C SER A 109 4.28 14.65 6.80
N MET A 110 4.81 13.59 6.18
CA MET A 110 5.07 12.30 6.82
C MET A 110 6.56 12.07 7.10
N ALA A 111 7.43 13.07 6.89
CA ALA A 111 8.84 12.97 7.21
C ALA A 111 9.06 12.87 8.74
N PRO A 112 10.05 12.09 9.21
CA PRO A 112 11.00 11.28 8.44
C PRO A 112 10.47 9.90 8.01
N THR A 113 9.25 9.51 8.39
CA THR A 113 8.72 8.17 8.10
C THR A 113 8.56 7.91 6.60
N LEU A 114 8.11 8.92 5.83
CA LEU A 114 8.00 8.88 4.38
C LEU A 114 8.57 10.16 3.80
N ALA A 115 9.50 10.04 2.86
CA ALA A 115 10.14 11.16 2.18
C ALA A 115 9.53 11.41 0.80
N ILE A 116 9.73 12.63 0.27
CA ILE A 116 9.30 12.97 -1.09
C ILE A 116 10.02 12.05 -2.09
N GLY A 117 9.23 11.42 -2.98
CA GLY A 117 9.73 10.47 -3.97
C GLY A 117 9.65 9.01 -3.55
N ASP A 118 9.30 8.72 -2.29
CA ASP A 118 9.05 7.35 -1.85
C ASP A 118 7.84 6.76 -2.59
N HIS A 119 7.94 5.47 -2.90
CA HIS A 119 6.88 4.70 -3.54
C HIS A 119 6.37 3.64 -2.55
N ILE A 120 5.08 3.67 -2.27
CA ILE A 120 4.44 2.77 -1.31
C ILE A 120 3.31 1.99 -1.96
N PHE A 121 3.04 0.80 -1.42
CA PHE A 121 1.86 0.02 -1.74
C PHE A 121 0.88 0.10 -0.57
N ALA A 122 -0.32 0.60 -0.84
CA ALA A 122 -1.42 0.59 0.11
C ALA A 122 -2.29 -0.64 -0.13
N GLU A 123 -2.54 -1.38 0.94
CA GLU A 123 -3.41 -2.54 0.96
C GLU A 123 -4.82 -2.10 1.40
N LYS A 124 -5.86 -2.64 0.73
CA LYS A 124 -7.24 -2.15 0.84
C LYS A 124 -8.19 -3.05 1.64
N LEU A 125 -7.81 -4.28 1.99
CA LEU A 125 -8.67 -5.28 2.63
C LEU A 125 -8.54 -5.30 4.16
N THR A 126 -7.36 -5.01 4.71
CA THR A 126 -7.11 -5.14 6.15
C THR A 126 -7.96 -4.16 6.95
N LEU A 127 -7.97 -2.88 6.57
CA LEU A 127 -8.69 -1.83 7.30
C LEU A 127 -10.20 -2.08 7.37
N PRO A 128 -10.91 -2.41 6.28
CA PRO A 128 -12.31 -2.80 6.35
C PRO A 128 -12.58 -4.06 7.19
N ALA A 129 -11.63 -5.00 7.26
CA ALA A 129 -11.81 -6.27 7.97
C ALA A 129 -11.57 -6.16 9.49
N ARG A 130 -10.51 -5.46 9.92
CA ARG A 130 -10.14 -5.35 11.35
C ARG A 130 -10.52 -4.02 12.00
N GLY A 131 -10.90 -3.02 11.21
CA GLY A 131 -11.07 -1.65 11.65
C GLY A 131 -9.76 -0.87 11.75
N VAL A 132 -9.88 0.44 11.98
CA VAL A 132 -8.75 1.35 12.16
C VAL A 132 -8.22 1.24 13.59
N ALA A 133 -6.89 1.13 13.73
CA ALA A 133 -6.20 1.14 15.02
C ALA A 133 -5.27 2.36 15.11
N ARG A 134 -5.00 2.79 16.34
CA ARG A 134 -4.00 3.83 16.60
C ARG A 134 -2.63 3.39 16.10
N GLY A 135 -1.92 4.31 15.47
CA GLY A 135 -0.66 4.06 14.81
C GLY A 135 -0.81 3.70 13.34
N ASP A 136 -1.98 3.28 12.87
CA ASP A 136 -2.15 2.94 11.45
C ASP A 136 -1.79 4.13 10.56
N VAL A 137 -0.99 3.87 9.51
CA VAL A 137 -0.77 4.84 8.43
C VAL A 137 -1.80 4.55 7.35
N VAL A 138 -2.68 5.51 7.12
CA VAL A 138 -3.87 5.33 6.26
C VAL A 138 -3.86 6.33 5.12
N VAL A 139 -4.32 5.87 3.95
CA VAL A 139 -4.61 6.73 2.81
C VAL A 139 -6.11 7.01 2.79
N PHE A 140 -6.49 8.28 2.75
CA PHE A 140 -7.88 8.70 2.74
C PHE A 140 -8.09 9.94 1.86
N ARG A 141 -9.31 10.11 1.35
CA ARG A 141 -9.68 11.32 0.60
C ARG A 141 -9.93 12.46 1.57
N HIS A 142 -9.35 13.63 1.28
CA HIS A 142 -9.56 14.81 2.12
C HIS A 142 -11.06 15.18 2.17
N PRO A 143 -11.66 15.36 3.36
CA PRO A 143 -13.10 15.58 3.49
C PRO A 143 -13.58 16.86 2.82
N CYS A 144 -12.76 17.93 2.84
CA CYS A 144 -13.10 19.20 2.18
C CYS A 144 -12.66 19.27 0.71
N THR A 145 -11.82 18.33 0.25
CA THR A 145 -11.27 18.35 -1.13
C THR A 145 -11.09 16.92 -1.63
N PRO A 146 -12.18 16.24 -2.05
CA PRO A 146 -12.16 14.82 -2.35
C PRO A 146 -11.34 14.42 -3.59
N SER A 147 -10.78 15.38 -4.32
CA SER A 147 -9.92 15.16 -5.49
C SER A 147 -8.47 14.82 -5.13
N ARG A 148 -8.10 14.86 -3.84
CA ARG A 148 -6.76 14.55 -3.35
C ARG A 148 -6.79 13.48 -2.27
N ASP A 149 -5.93 12.49 -2.43
CA ASP A 149 -5.64 11.49 -1.41
C ASP A 149 -4.54 12.00 -0.48
N TYR A 150 -4.72 11.79 0.82
CA TYR A 150 -3.78 12.13 1.88
C TYR A 150 -3.33 10.85 2.56
N ILE A 151 -2.06 10.82 2.95
CA ILE A 151 -1.49 9.77 3.79
C ILE A 151 -1.13 10.37 5.12
N GLN A 152 -1.72 9.85 6.19
CA GLN A 152 -1.47 10.32 7.56
C GLN A 152 -1.47 9.16 8.53
N ARG A 153 -0.96 9.40 9.74
CA ARG A 153 -1.04 8.46 10.86
C ARG A 153 -2.28 8.70 11.71
N VAL A 154 -2.90 7.61 12.14
CA VAL A 154 -4.02 7.65 13.09
C VAL A 154 -3.48 7.84 14.50
N ILE A 155 -3.74 9.00 15.07
CA ILE A 155 -3.29 9.34 16.43
C ILE A 155 -4.39 9.12 17.48
N ALA A 156 -5.66 9.36 17.15
CA ALA A 156 -6.81 9.19 18.03
C ALA A 156 -7.97 8.50 17.29
N LEU A 157 -8.81 7.80 18.04
CA LEU A 157 -9.99 7.08 17.57
C LEU A 157 -11.29 7.79 18.01
N GLY A 158 -12.43 7.33 17.49
CA GLY A 158 -13.74 7.90 17.81
C GLY A 158 -14.03 7.82 19.32
N GLY A 159 -14.40 8.96 19.90
CA GLY A 159 -14.70 9.11 21.33
C GLY A 159 -13.51 9.56 22.19
N GLU A 160 -12.33 9.74 21.60
CA GLU A 160 -11.15 10.19 22.33
C GLU A 160 -10.93 11.71 22.22
N THR A 161 -10.35 12.30 23.27
CA THR A 161 -9.90 13.69 23.25
C THR A 161 -8.42 13.74 22.89
N ILE A 162 -8.04 14.61 21.95
CA ILE A 162 -6.66 14.85 21.55
C ILE A 162 -6.26 16.29 21.88
N GLU A 163 -5.05 16.44 22.39
CA GLU A 163 -4.45 17.73 22.69
C GLU A 163 -2.95 17.68 22.39
N ILE A 164 -2.36 18.77 21.94
CA ILE A 164 -0.92 18.88 21.71
C ILE A 164 -0.38 19.98 22.61
N ARG A 165 0.59 19.64 23.46
CA ARG A 165 1.26 20.59 24.38
C ARG A 165 2.76 20.47 24.24
N CYS A 166 3.43 21.55 23.86
CA CYS A 166 4.88 21.59 23.72
C CYS A 166 5.42 20.45 22.83
N ASN A 167 4.77 20.22 21.68
CA ASN A 167 4.98 19.09 20.75
C ASN A 167 4.56 17.69 21.26
N VAL A 168 4.13 17.54 22.51
CA VAL A 168 3.70 16.24 23.04
C VAL A 168 2.22 16.05 22.75
N VAL A 169 1.88 14.95 22.09
CA VAL A 169 0.50 14.53 21.87
C VAL A 169 -0.04 13.89 23.14
N HIS A 170 -1.18 14.37 23.61
CA HIS A 170 -1.96 13.79 24.69
C HIS A 170 -3.26 13.21 24.13
N VAL A 171 -3.58 11.97 24.50
CA VAL A 171 -4.87 11.35 24.20
C VAL A 171 -5.57 10.93 25.48
N ASN A 172 -6.80 11.43 25.67
CA ASN A 172 -7.54 11.35 26.92
C ASN A 172 -6.72 11.86 28.12
N GLY A 173 -5.94 12.92 27.90
CA GLY A 173 -5.03 13.53 28.89
C GLY A 173 -3.69 12.81 29.07
N ALA A 174 -3.56 11.54 28.65
CA ALA A 174 -2.32 10.79 28.77
C ALA A 174 -1.36 11.10 27.61
N PRO A 175 -0.08 11.45 27.87
CA PRO A 175 0.89 11.70 26.81
C PRO A 175 1.24 10.40 26.07
N LEU A 176 1.42 10.50 24.75
CA LEU A 176 2.07 9.43 23.99
C LEU A 176 3.53 9.31 24.43
N ALA A 177 3.98 8.07 24.61
CA ALA A 177 5.35 7.82 25.02
C ALA A 177 6.30 8.18 23.88
N SER A 178 7.26 9.06 24.16
CA SER A 178 8.30 9.43 23.21
C SER A 178 9.68 9.40 23.86
N THR A 179 10.70 9.05 23.09
CA THR A 179 12.10 9.05 23.53
C THR A 179 12.92 9.93 22.59
N LEU A 180 13.72 10.83 23.15
CA LEU A 180 14.61 11.69 22.35
C LEU A 180 15.65 10.84 21.61
N VAL A 181 15.69 11.00 20.29
CA VAL A 181 16.70 10.37 19.42
C VAL A 181 17.81 11.38 19.13
N GLN A 182 17.44 12.59 18.70
CA GLN A 182 18.39 13.66 18.40
C GLN A 182 17.85 15.01 18.87
N GLY A 183 18.61 15.68 19.72
CA GLY A 183 18.28 17.02 20.24
C GLY A 183 18.78 18.15 19.32
N ALA A 184 19.56 19.07 19.88
CA ALA A 184 20.11 20.21 19.16
C ALA A 184 20.96 19.78 17.94
N GLY A 185 20.75 20.45 16.80
CA GLY A 185 21.44 20.17 15.54
C GLY A 185 20.67 19.29 14.57
N CYS A 186 19.46 18.81 14.93
CA CYS A 186 18.53 18.26 13.94
C CYS A 186 18.03 19.37 13.02
N SER A 187 18.08 19.11 11.71
CA SER A 187 17.49 19.95 10.67
C SER A 187 16.88 19.05 9.62
N TYR A 188 15.74 19.44 9.07
CA TYR A 188 15.14 18.75 7.92
C TYR A 188 14.72 19.77 6.85
N ASP A 189 14.73 19.34 5.60
CA ASP A 189 14.27 20.16 4.48
C ASP A 189 12.76 20.00 4.34
N ASP A 190 12.03 21.07 4.64
CA ASP A 190 10.59 21.15 4.45
C ASP A 190 10.28 21.78 3.08
N ARG A 191 9.29 21.23 2.37
CA ARG A 191 8.88 21.75 1.06
C ARG A 191 7.55 22.48 1.21
N ASP A 192 7.52 23.79 0.98
CA ASP A 192 6.27 24.54 1.01
C ASP A 192 5.35 24.05 -0.12
N GLU A 193 4.18 23.54 0.24
CA GLU A 193 3.22 22.98 -0.70
C GLU A 193 2.55 24.04 -1.60
N ARG A 194 2.67 25.34 -1.27
CA ARG A 194 2.04 26.45 -2.00
C ARG A 194 2.89 26.92 -3.17
N ASP A 195 4.20 27.05 -2.98
CA ASP A 195 5.13 27.57 -3.99
C ASP A 195 6.21 26.56 -4.42
N GLY A 196 6.32 25.43 -3.72
CA GLY A 196 7.26 24.36 -4.01
C GLY A 196 8.71 24.63 -3.59
N SER A 197 8.95 25.73 -2.87
CA SER A 197 10.27 26.09 -2.35
C SER A 197 10.70 25.20 -1.17
N TRP A 198 12.00 25.11 -0.95
CA TRP A 198 12.59 24.29 0.11
C TRP A 198 13.15 25.17 1.22
N HIS A 199 12.84 24.81 2.45
CA HIS A 199 13.28 25.51 3.65
C HIS A 199 13.86 24.53 4.66
N ALA A 200 15.09 24.76 5.09
CA ALA A 200 15.66 24.03 6.20
C ALA A 200 14.99 24.49 7.51
N GLN A 201 14.43 23.54 8.27
CA GLN A 201 13.82 23.79 9.57
C GLN A 201 14.59 23.08 10.67
N ALA A 202 14.84 23.80 11.76
CA ALA A 202 15.42 23.22 12.96
C ALA A 202 14.40 22.31 13.65
N CYS A 203 14.86 21.13 14.07
CA CYS A 203 14.01 20.12 14.72
C CYS A 203 14.66 19.57 15.99
N SER A 204 13.91 18.73 16.68
CA SER A 204 14.44 17.65 17.51
C SER A 204 13.70 16.36 17.15
N GLU A 205 14.43 15.27 16.99
CA GLU A 205 13.87 13.98 16.57
C GLU A 205 13.55 13.11 17.78
N TYR A 206 12.35 12.52 17.76
CA TYR A 206 11.87 11.61 18.80
C TYR A 206 11.36 10.32 18.18
N ALA A 207 11.49 9.22 18.92
CA ALA A 207 10.79 7.98 18.67
C ALA A 207 9.49 7.96 19.47
N GLU A 208 8.35 8.19 18.82
CA GLU A 208 7.01 8.21 19.44
C GLU A 208 6.29 6.87 19.24
N VAL A 209 5.66 6.38 20.31
CA VAL A 209 4.87 5.16 20.31
C VAL A 209 3.39 5.49 20.11
N ALA A 210 2.82 5.00 19.01
CA ALA A 210 1.41 5.10 18.68
C ALA A 210 0.81 3.69 18.50
N GLY A 211 0.09 3.20 19.51
CA GLY A 211 -0.45 1.84 19.50
C GLY A 211 0.65 0.79 19.54
N ALA A 212 0.67 -0.09 18.53
CA ALA A 212 1.69 -1.15 18.40
C ALA A 212 2.93 -0.72 17.60
N HIS A 213 2.98 0.54 17.15
CA HIS A 213 4.00 1.03 16.24
C HIS A 213 4.82 2.15 16.88
N THR A 214 6.10 2.21 16.51
CA THR A 214 7.01 3.29 16.91
C THR A 214 7.48 4.00 15.65
N TYR A 215 7.53 5.32 15.71
CA TYR A 215 7.85 6.15 14.58
C TYR A 215 8.82 7.26 14.95
N ALA A 216 9.71 7.59 14.03
CA ALA A 216 10.49 8.80 14.09
C ALA A 216 9.58 10.00 13.75
N ILE A 217 9.63 11.02 14.59
CA ILE A 217 8.88 12.28 14.45
C ILE A 217 9.80 13.47 14.72
N TYR A 218 9.49 14.61 14.10
CA TYR A 218 10.17 15.87 14.37
C TYR A 218 9.30 16.76 15.26
N HIS A 219 9.91 17.28 16.33
CA HIS A 219 9.34 18.34 17.14
C HIS A 219 9.82 19.70 16.62
N ASP A 220 8.89 20.63 16.48
CA ASP A 220 9.17 22.03 16.15
C ASP A 220 9.85 22.70 17.35
N ALA A 221 11.05 23.24 17.12
CA ALA A 221 11.86 23.88 18.15
C ALA A 221 11.18 25.11 18.77
N GLU A 222 10.30 25.79 18.04
CA GLU A 222 9.63 27.01 18.50
C GLU A 222 8.31 26.71 19.25
N ARG A 223 7.70 25.54 19.03
CA ARG A 223 6.39 25.19 19.60
C ARG A 223 6.31 25.33 21.13
N PRO A 224 7.29 24.86 21.94
CA PRO A 224 7.21 25.00 23.39
C PRO A 224 7.21 26.45 23.87
N ALA A 225 7.97 27.33 23.19
CA ALA A 225 8.00 28.75 23.52
C ALA A 225 6.67 29.44 23.16
N ARG A 226 6.05 29.05 22.03
CA ARG A 226 4.71 29.52 21.62
C ARG A 226 3.64 29.10 22.62
N ASP A 227 3.66 27.83 23.05
CA ASP A 227 2.69 27.31 24.01
C ASP A 227 2.87 27.93 25.42
N ALA A 228 4.10 28.32 25.80
CA ALA A 228 4.39 28.96 27.09
C ALA A 228 3.98 30.44 27.16
N SER A 229 3.86 31.13 26.02
CA SER A 229 3.44 32.52 25.94
C SER A 229 2.16 32.64 25.12
N PRO A 230 0.98 32.35 25.71
CA PRO A 230 -0.32 32.58 25.08
C PRO A 230 -0.64 34.08 25.00
N SER A 231 0.29 34.88 24.47
CA SER A 231 0.12 36.31 24.28
C SER A 231 -0.30 36.55 22.83
N HIS A 232 -1.60 36.62 22.61
CA HIS A 232 -2.36 37.66 21.88
C HIS A 232 -3.73 37.05 21.57
N GLY A 233 -4.80 37.82 21.79
CA GLY A 233 -6.20 37.37 21.69
C GLY A 233 -6.70 36.93 20.30
N GLY A 234 -5.84 36.34 19.47
CA GLY A 234 -6.20 35.57 18.29
C GLY A 234 -5.56 34.18 18.41
N ALA A 235 -6.37 33.13 18.27
CA ALA A 235 -5.85 31.77 18.15
C ALA A 235 -4.84 31.69 16.98
N ASP A 236 -3.71 31.00 17.18
CA ASP A 236 -2.77 30.71 16.10
C ASP A 236 -3.59 30.02 14.99
N PRO A 237 -3.56 30.51 13.73
CA PRO A 237 -4.29 29.86 12.64
C PRO A 237 -3.86 28.40 12.40
N ARG A 238 -2.73 27.97 12.99
CA ARG A 238 -2.23 26.59 13.00
C ARG A 238 -2.73 25.75 14.18
N ASP A 239 -3.36 26.35 15.19
CA ASP A 239 -3.92 25.61 16.32
C ASP A 239 -5.29 25.03 15.98
N PHE A 240 -5.47 23.77 16.34
CA PHE A 240 -6.63 22.94 15.99
C PHE A 240 -7.55 22.76 17.22
N PRO A 241 -8.88 22.62 17.07
CA PRO A 241 -9.71 22.90 15.90
C PRO A 241 -10.43 24.25 15.96
N PHE A 242 -10.59 24.88 14.79
CA PHE A 242 -11.70 25.79 14.53
C PHE A 242 -12.84 24.99 13.90
N VAL A 243 -14.02 24.99 14.53
CA VAL A 243 -15.27 24.52 13.91
C VAL A 243 -16.15 25.75 13.73
N ASP A 244 -16.66 25.98 12.52
CA ASP A 244 -17.48 27.14 12.16
C ASP A 244 -16.81 28.51 12.41
N GLY A 245 -15.49 28.59 12.23
CA GLY A 245 -14.74 29.84 12.40
C GLY A 245 -14.54 30.28 13.85
N THR A 246 -14.84 29.41 14.83
CA THR A 246 -14.61 29.69 16.25
C THR A 246 -13.56 28.74 16.82
N PRO A 247 -12.51 29.25 17.51
CA PRO A 247 -11.59 28.40 18.25
C PRO A 247 -12.33 27.85 19.47
N ARG A 248 -12.53 26.52 19.53
CA ARG A 248 -13.00 25.88 20.76
C ARG A 248 -11.79 25.46 21.57
N VAL A 249 -11.49 26.22 22.63
CA VAL A 249 -10.73 25.69 23.75
C VAL A 249 -11.64 24.67 24.45
N PRO A 250 -11.21 23.42 24.67
CA PRO A 250 -12.02 22.45 25.40
C PRO A 250 -12.31 22.95 26.82
N SER A 251 -13.57 22.82 27.23
CA SER A 251 -14.04 23.08 28.60
C SER A 251 -13.58 22.01 29.57
#